data_AF-A0A8S9PEZ3-F1
#
_entry.id   AF-A0A8S9PEZ3-F1
#
_cell.length_a   1.000
_cell.length_b   1.000
_cell.length_c   1.000
_cell.angle_alpha   90.00
_cell.angle_beta   90.00
_cell.angle_gamma   90.00
#
_symmetry.space_group_name_H-M   'P 1'
#
loop_
_entity.id
_entity.type
_entity.pdbx_description
1 polymer ?
#
loop_
_entity_poly.entity_id
_entity_poly.type
_entity_poly.pdbx_seq_one_letter_code
_entity_poly.pdbx_strand_id
1 'polypeptide(L)'
;MATAAARPLVTVQGLDNDMTTDQSPTVVLPNVMTAPVCPDIVSFVHAQISNNSRQPYAVSTKAGHQTSAESWGNRTRRLAYPPRPRRRNSPRRTSCLR
;
A
#
# COMPACT_ATOMS: atom_id res chain seq x y z
N MET A 1 -7.14 25.83 27.80
CA MET A 1 -8.36 26.63 27.96
C MET A 1 -9.50 25.92 27.24
N ALA A 2 -10.51 25.45 27.95
CA ALA A 2 -11.71 24.90 27.33
C ALA A 2 -12.60 26.07 26.89
N THR A 3 -12.76 26.26 25.58
CA THR A 3 -13.70 27.22 25.01
C THR A 3 -15.12 26.70 25.24
N ALA A 4 -16.03 27.56 25.73
CA ALA A 4 -17.43 27.22 25.91
C ALA A 4 -18.00 26.60 24.61
N ALA A 5 -18.56 25.39 24.71
CA ALA A 5 -19.08 24.64 23.57
C ALA A 5 -20.40 25.26 23.12
N ALA A 6 -20.34 26.28 22.26
CA ALA A 6 -21.48 26.65 21.44
C ALA A 6 -21.83 25.42 20.58
N ARG A 7 -23.08 24.95 20.67
CA ARG A 7 -23.63 23.89 19.83
C ARG A 7 -24.38 24.56 18.68
N PRO A 8 -23.69 24.97 17.60
CA PRO A 8 -24.37 25.64 16.50
C PRO A 8 -25.44 24.71 15.90
N LEU A 9 -26.56 25.30 15.51
CA LEU A 9 -27.64 24.61 14.81
C LEU A 9 -27.35 24.64 13.31
N VAL A 10 -27.49 23.49 12.66
CA VAL A 10 -27.33 23.32 11.22
C VAL A 10 -28.71 23.10 10.61
N THR A 11 -29.00 23.77 9.50
CA THR A 11 -30.25 23.62 8.74
C THR A 11 -30.14 22.47 7.75
N VAL A 12 -31.14 21.59 7.70
CA VAL A 12 -31.22 20.54 6.67
C VAL A 12 -31.81 21.15 5.40
N GLN A 13 -31.05 21.09 4.31
CA GLN A 13 -31.49 21.55 2.99
C GLN A 13 -32.10 20.39 2.20
N GLY A 14 -33.30 20.58 1.66
CA GLY A 14 -33.90 19.67 0.68
C GLY A 14 -33.14 19.69 -0.64
N LEU A 15 -33.15 18.57 -1.37
CA LEU A 15 -32.43 18.41 -2.64
C LEU A 15 -33.14 19.08 -3.82
N ASP A 16 -34.47 19.11 -3.76
CA ASP A 16 -35.31 19.87 -4.68
C ASP A 16 -35.28 21.31 -4.16
N ASN A 17 -34.78 22.23 -4.97
CA ASN A 17 -34.59 23.66 -4.64
C ASN A 17 -35.93 24.41 -4.46
N ASP A 18 -36.91 23.76 -3.84
CA ASP A 18 -38.17 24.29 -3.39
C ASP A 18 -37.90 24.98 -2.05
N MET A 19 -38.02 26.31 -2.03
CA MET A 19 -37.97 27.07 -0.78
C MET A 19 -39.21 26.70 0.03
N THR A 20 -39.13 25.58 0.75
CA THR A 20 -40.16 25.19 1.70
C THR A 20 -40.26 26.31 2.75
N THR A 21 -41.38 27.01 2.72
CA THR A 21 -41.76 28.07 3.64
C THR A 21 -42.03 27.55 5.06
N ASP A 22 -42.01 26.24 5.24
CA ASP A 22 -42.14 25.57 6.52
C ASP A 22 -40.75 25.39 7.15
N GLN A 23 -40.66 25.60 8.45
CA GLN A 23 -39.42 25.56 9.25
C GLN A 23 -38.52 24.38 8.84
N SER A 24 -37.43 24.66 8.12
CA SER A 24 -36.46 23.63 7.73
C SER A 24 -35.96 22.93 9.01
N PRO A 25 -36.00 21.58 9.09
CA PRO A 25 -35.61 20.89 10.30
C PRO A 25 -34.16 21.24 10.63
N THR A 26 -33.94 21.68 11.87
CA THR A 26 -32.61 22.05 12.37
C THR A 26 -32.06 20.94 13.24
N VAL A 27 -30.79 20.62 13.05
CA VAL A 27 -30.08 19.58 13.79
C VAL A 27 -28.87 20.20 14.48
N VAL A 28 -28.57 19.76 15.69
CA VAL A 28 -27.39 20.20 16.43
C VAL A 28 -26.12 19.69 15.74
N LEU A 29 -25.11 20.56 15.57
CA LEU A 29 -23.83 20.14 15.01
C LEU A 29 -23.21 19.00 15.84
N PRO A 30 -22.86 17.85 15.22
CA PRO A 30 -22.17 16.77 15.91
C PRO A 30 -20.80 17.21 16.43
N ASN A 31 -20.44 16.76 17.63
CA ASN A 31 -19.18 17.14 18.29
C ASN A 31 -17.91 16.74 17.49
N VAL A 32 -18.02 15.76 16.59
CA VAL A 32 -16.92 15.34 15.72
C VAL A 32 -16.53 16.44 14.72
N MET A 33 -17.46 17.28 14.29
CA MET A 33 -17.19 18.34 13.30
C MET A 33 -16.40 19.52 13.90
N THR A 34 -16.36 19.63 15.23
CA THR A 34 -15.56 20.61 15.96
C THR A 34 -14.24 20.06 16.47
N ALA A 35 -13.97 18.77 16.26
CA ALA A 35 -12.72 18.15 16.71
C ALA A 35 -11.50 18.77 15.99
N PRO A 36 -10.36 18.94 16.68
CA PRO A 36 -9.15 19.44 16.04
C PRO A 36 -8.68 18.46 14.96
N VAL A 37 -8.44 18.97 13.75
CA VAL A 37 -7.98 18.15 12.64
C VAL A 37 -6.47 18.01 12.69
N CYS A 38 -5.99 16.79 12.92
CA CYS A 38 -4.56 16.46 12.91
C CYS A 38 -4.18 15.76 11.60
N PRO A 39 -3.71 16.49 10.57
CA PRO A 39 -3.39 15.91 9.27
C PRO A 39 -2.27 14.85 9.34
N ASP A 40 -1.34 15.00 10.28
CA ASP A 40 -0.23 14.05 10.47
C ASP A 40 -0.74 12.66 10.90
N ILE A 41 -1.70 12.63 11.83
CA ILE A 41 -2.31 11.38 12.32
C ILE A 41 -3.13 10.72 11.21
N VAL A 42 -3.88 11.51 10.44
CA VAL A 42 -4.65 11.00 9.29
C VAL A 42 -3.71 10.38 8.26
N SER A 43 -2.62 11.06 7.90
CA SER A 43 -1.61 10.57 6.96
C SER A 43 -0.94 9.27 7.46
N PHE A 44 -0.55 9.23 8.74
CA PHE A 44 0.06 8.06 9.35
C PHE A 44 -0.88 6.83 9.30
N VAL A 45 -2.11 6.98 9.77
CA VAL A 45 -3.09 5.88 9.78
C VAL A 45 -3.46 5.45 8.36
N HIS A 46 -3.63 6.41 7.45
CA HIS A 46 -3.93 6.11 6.05
C HIS A 46 -2.84 5.26 5.39
N ALA A 47 -1.56 5.57 5.64
CA ALA A 47 -0.45 4.76 5.16
C ALA A 47 -0.47 3.33 5.72
N GLN A 48 -0.79 3.14 7.00
CA GLN A 48 -0.89 1.80 7.61
C GLN A 48 -2.03 0.98 7.01
N ILE A 49 -3.22 1.59 6.83
CA ILE A 49 -4.37 0.93 6.21
C ILE A 49 -4.04 0.54 4.75
N SER A 50 -3.37 1.42 4.00
CA SER A 50 -2.92 1.14 2.64
C SER A 50 -1.92 0.00 2.53
N ASN A 51 -1.08 -0.20 3.56
CA ASN A 51 -0.14 -1.32 3.59
C ASN A 51 -0.83 -2.65 3.89
N ASN A 52 -1.86 -2.64 4.74
CA ASN A 52 -2.60 -3.85 5.12
C ASN A 52 -3.40 -4.47 3.96
N SER A 53 -3.81 -3.69 2.97
CA SER A 53 -4.58 -4.19 1.82
C SER A 53 -3.72 -4.88 0.75
N ARG A 54 -2.38 -4.83 0.87
CA ARG A 54 -1.45 -5.39 -0.11
C ARG A 54 -1.32 -6.89 0.07
N GLN A 55 -1.37 -7.63 -1.04
CA GLN A 55 -1.04 -9.05 -1.03
C GLN A 55 0.49 -9.24 -1.00
N PRO A 56 1.03 -10.14 -0.16
CA PRO A 56 2.46 -10.41 -0.13
C PRO A 56 2.90 -11.07 -1.43
N TYR A 57 3.96 -10.54 -2.05
CA TYR A 57 4.56 -11.10 -3.24
C TYR A 57 6.01 -11.46 -2.98
N ALA A 58 6.44 -12.62 -3.47
CA ALA A 58 7.81 -13.09 -3.36
C ALA A 58 8.20 -13.91 -4.59
N VAL A 59 9.49 -13.93 -4.93
CA VAL A 59 10.03 -14.85 -5.92
C VAL A 59 10.05 -16.26 -5.32
N SER A 60 9.89 -17.29 -6.17
CA SER A 60 9.98 -18.68 -5.72
C SER A 60 11.27 -18.94 -4.95
N THR A 61 11.17 -19.57 -3.78
CA THR A 61 12.32 -19.96 -2.95
C THR A 61 13.30 -20.89 -3.66
N LYS A 62 12.87 -21.57 -4.73
CA LYS A 62 13.70 -22.45 -5.54
C LYS A 62 14.25 -21.79 -6.81
N ALA A 63 13.96 -20.50 -7.05
CA ALA A 63 14.48 -19.78 -8.19
C ALA A 63 16.02 -19.77 -8.16
N GLY A 64 16.66 -20.17 -9.27
CA GLY A 64 18.12 -20.23 -9.36
C GLY A 64 18.79 -21.43 -8.67
N HIS A 65 18.11 -22.18 -7.80
CA HIS A 65 18.70 -23.34 -7.09
C HIS A 65 18.71 -24.64 -7.89
N GLN A 66 17.96 -24.73 -8.98
CA GLN A 66 17.90 -25.93 -9.83
C GLN A 66 19.00 -25.99 -10.89
N THR A 67 19.89 -24.98 -10.97
CA THR A 67 21.00 -25.00 -11.91
C THR A 67 22.18 -25.76 -11.28
N SER A 68 22.57 -26.87 -11.91
CA SER A 68 23.80 -27.60 -11.56
C SER A 68 25.01 -26.78 -12.01
N ALA A 69 25.32 -25.74 -11.25
CA ALA A 69 26.42 -24.84 -11.46
C ALA A 69 27.52 -25.24 -10.45
N GLU A 70 28.54 -25.91 -10.96
CA GLU A 70 29.65 -26.40 -10.14
C GLU A 70 30.82 -25.42 -10.23
N SER A 71 31.41 -25.07 -9.09
CA SER A 71 32.66 -24.34 -9.06
C SER A 71 33.77 -25.24 -9.58
N TRP A 72 34.51 -24.78 -10.59
CA TRP A 72 35.74 -25.45 -10.97
C TRP A 72 36.75 -25.11 -9.88
N GLY A 73 37.20 -26.11 -9.11
CA GLY A 73 38.19 -25.91 -8.05
C GLY A 73 39.40 -25.11 -8.56
N ASN A 74 40.10 -24.48 -7.62
CA ASN A 74 41.24 -23.53 -7.67
C ASN A 74 42.42 -23.76 -8.64
N ARG A 75 42.25 -24.41 -9.81
CA ARG A 75 43.35 -24.81 -10.68
C ARG A 75 44.01 -23.67 -11.48
N THR A 76 43.45 -22.46 -11.50
CA THR A 76 44.15 -21.27 -12.03
C THR A 76 43.63 -19.97 -11.41
N ARG A 77 44.48 -19.32 -10.59
CA ARG A 77 44.58 -17.88 -10.28
C ARG A 77 43.34 -17.12 -9.76
N ARG A 78 43.43 -16.71 -8.48
CA ARG A 78 43.12 -15.39 -7.87
C ARG A 78 42.12 -14.45 -8.58
N LEU A 79 40.97 -14.95 -9.02
CA LEU A 79 39.77 -14.18 -9.37
C LEU A 79 38.57 -15.08 -9.05
N ALA A 80 37.53 -14.53 -8.41
CA ALA A 80 36.29 -15.27 -8.16
C ALA A 80 35.51 -15.41 -9.48
N TYR A 81 35.35 -16.64 -9.98
CA TYR A 81 34.56 -16.93 -11.17
C TYR A 81 33.18 -17.46 -10.80
N PRO A 82 32.08 -16.91 -11.34
CA PRO A 82 30.74 -17.43 -11.11
C PRO A 82 30.59 -18.84 -11.70
N PRO A 83 29.80 -19.73 -11.08
CA PRO A 83 29.67 -21.11 -11.50
C PRO A 83 28.94 -21.16 -12.86
N ARG A 84 29.48 -21.95 -13.81
CA ARG A 84 28.93 -22.07 -15.16
C ARG A 84 28.03 -23.30 -15.27
N PRO A 85 26.92 -23.23 -16.00
CA PRO A 85 26.07 -24.40 -16.23
C PRO A 85 26.81 -25.47 -17.03
N ARG A 86 26.66 -26.74 -16.64
CA ARG A 86 27.19 -27.89 -17.40
C ARG A 86 26.58 -27.92 -18.81
N ARG A 87 27.41 -27.89 -19.86
CA ARG A 87 26.97 -28.06 -21.26
C ARG A 87 26.55 -29.52 -21.51
N ARG A 88 25.25 -29.79 -21.42
CA ARG A 88 24.62 -30.99 -22.01
C ARG A 88 23.86 -30.53 -23.25
N ASN A 89 24.12 -31.15 -24.40
CA ASN A 89 23.58 -30.83 -25.74
C ASN A 89 22.05 -30.73 -25.79
N SER A 90 21.49 -29.64 -25.26
CA SER A 90 20.08 -29.30 -25.29
C SER A 90 19.98 -27.77 -25.21
N PRO A 91 19.21 -27.11 -26.10
CA PRO A 91 19.14 -25.66 -26.14
C PRO A 91 18.23 -25.17 -25.00
N ARG A 92 18.70 -25.26 -23.75
CA ARG A 92 18.05 -24.58 -22.62
C ARG A 92 18.49 -23.12 -22.59
N ARG A 93 18.10 -22.37 -23.62
CA ARG A 93 17.98 -20.93 -23.52
C ARG A 93 16.71 -20.66 -22.72
N THR A 94 16.87 -19.92 -21.64
CA THR A 94 15.79 -19.32 -20.86
C THR A 94 14.77 -18.70 -21.80
N SER A 95 13.59 -19.31 -21.92
CA SER A 95 12.42 -18.60 -22.43
C SER A 95 12.09 -17.53 -21.40
N CYS A 96 12.49 -16.30 -21.67
CA CYS A 96 12.00 -15.14 -20.94
C CYS A 96 10.48 -15.14 -21.11
N LEU A 97 9.76 -15.47 -20.03
CA LEU A 97 8.32 -15.27 -19.96
C LEU A 97 8.02 -13.79 -20.20
N ARG A 98 7.07 -13.56 -21.10
CA ARG A 98 6.39 -12.29 -21.34
C ARG A 98 5.41 -12.01 -20.20
#